data_AF-S4Y621-F1
#
_entry.id   AF-S4Y621-F1
#
_cell.length_a   1.000
_cell.length_b   1.000
_cell.length_c   1.000
_cell.angle_alpha   90.00
_cell.angle_beta   90.00
_cell.angle_gamma   90.00
#
_symmetry.space_group_name_H-M   'P 1'
#
loop_
_entity.id
_entity.type
_entity.pdbx_description
1 polymer ?
#
loop_
_entity_poly.entity_id
_entity_poly.type
_entity_poly.pdbx_seq_one_letter_code
_entity_poly.pdbx_strand_id
1 'polypeptide(L)'
;MRAVGGEETGGGGAGGEASCDDVLDDEALEEPMSIVVTNERSTPVYLTPGGCAPVGWSVDGKSMFEAAIPTCEGLHEGEPGGPACGPSFQELAAGASVTVEWHGRLAESVPVVDSCVAPSISAEHETCGRLALAGDGAHELELTVYLELDEETEIGTSPLPAIAVPFTLPTESITVTISEEDP
;
A
#
# COMPACT_ATOMS: atom_id res chain seq x y z
N MET A 1 -21.03 56.63 -32.74
CA MET A 1 -21.00 55.32 -33.44
C MET A 1 -21.16 54.22 -32.39
N ARG A 2 -22.10 53.31 -32.63
CA ARG A 2 -22.31 52.03 -31.91
C ARG A 2 -21.25 51.00 -32.34
N ALA A 3 -20.87 50.12 -31.40
CA ALA A 3 -20.52 48.68 -31.52
C ALA A 3 -19.52 48.36 -30.37
N VAL A 4 -19.86 47.64 -29.30
CA VAL A 4 -20.25 46.22 -29.13
C VAL A 4 -19.06 45.25 -29.22
N GLY A 5 -18.86 44.48 -28.13
CA GLY A 5 -18.21 43.16 -28.11
C GLY A 5 -16.67 43.18 -28.05
N GLY A 6 -15.99 42.47 -27.16
CA GLY A 6 -16.47 41.38 -26.31
C GLY A 6 -15.55 41.10 -25.11
N GLU A 7 -16.17 40.51 -24.11
CA GLU A 7 -15.54 39.50 -23.27
C GLU A 7 -14.84 38.47 -24.15
N GLU A 8 -13.56 38.24 -23.91
CA GLU A 8 -12.92 36.96 -24.20
C GLU A 8 -12.68 36.29 -22.84
N THR A 9 -13.71 35.60 -22.38
CA THR A 9 -13.54 34.40 -21.55
C THR A 9 -13.02 33.28 -22.48
N GLY A 10 -11.85 32.72 -22.18
CA GLY A 10 -11.35 31.50 -22.83
C GLY A 10 -9.93 31.17 -22.35
N GLY A 11 -9.53 29.95 -22.03
CA GLY A 11 -10.20 28.64 -21.94
C GLY A 11 -9.59 27.87 -20.73
N GLY A 12 -10.12 26.76 -20.23
CA GLY A 12 -10.85 25.72 -20.93
C GLY A 12 -9.89 24.64 -21.45
N GLY A 13 -9.51 23.70 -20.58
CA GLY A 13 -8.77 22.45 -20.90
C GLY A 13 -7.28 22.64 -21.22
N ALA A 14 -6.41 21.65 -21.18
CA ALA A 14 -6.40 20.25 -20.74
C ALA A 14 -4.99 19.74 -21.14
N GLY A 15 -4.37 18.88 -20.34
CA GLY A 15 -3.20 18.10 -20.77
C GLY A 15 -1.85 18.82 -20.65
N GLY A 16 -1.31 18.92 -19.43
CA GLY A 16 0.13 18.76 -19.30
C GLY A 16 0.46 17.30 -19.65
N GLU A 17 1.44 17.07 -20.51
CA GLU A 17 1.98 15.71 -20.72
C GLU A 17 2.38 15.17 -19.34
N ALA A 18 1.90 13.98 -18.97
CA ALA A 18 2.26 13.36 -17.70
C ALA A 18 3.79 13.20 -17.65
N SER A 19 4.43 13.71 -16.59
CA SER A 19 5.86 13.52 -16.39
C SER A 19 6.10 12.10 -15.87
N CYS A 20 7.28 11.54 -16.16
CA CYS A 20 7.67 10.27 -15.53
C CYS A 20 7.77 10.41 -14.00
N ASP A 21 8.11 11.60 -13.51
CA ASP A 21 8.15 11.88 -12.08
C ASP A 21 6.78 11.73 -11.40
N ASP A 22 5.67 11.90 -12.15
CA ASP A 22 4.32 11.78 -11.60
C ASP A 22 3.88 10.32 -11.41
N VAL A 23 4.59 9.37 -12.02
CA VAL A 23 4.27 7.93 -11.97
C VAL A 23 5.31 7.09 -11.26
N LEU A 24 6.51 7.63 -11.00
CA LEU A 24 7.52 6.97 -10.19
C LEU A 24 7.16 7.01 -8.70
N ASP A 25 7.72 6.07 -7.96
CA ASP A 25 7.51 5.94 -6.52
C ASP A 25 8.07 7.16 -5.77
N ASP A 26 7.35 7.61 -4.75
CA ASP A 26 7.86 8.63 -3.84
C ASP A 26 9.03 8.08 -3.01
N GLU A 27 9.95 8.97 -2.65
CA GLU A 27 11.04 8.64 -1.74
C GLU A 27 10.47 8.15 -0.39
N ALA A 28 11.00 7.03 0.11
CA ALA A 28 10.66 6.51 1.43
C ALA A 28 11.03 7.50 2.54
N LEU A 29 10.32 7.47 3.66
CA LEU A 29 10.78 8.15 4.87
C LEU A 29 12.17 7.62 5.29
N GLU A 30 13.08 8.55 5.60
CA GLU A 30 14.44 8.24 6.07
C GLU A 30 14.42 7.44 7.37
N GLU A 31 13.49 7.78 8.27
CA GLU A 31 13.23 7.07 9.51
C GLU A 31 11.89 6.33 9.39
N PRO A 32 11.89 4.98 9.35
CA PRO A 32 10.65 4.22 9.32
C PRO A 32 9.88 4.35 10.65
N MET A 33 8.57 4.14 10.57
CA MET A 33 7.69 4.06 11.72
C MET A 33 7.55 2.62 12.18
N SER A 34 7.51 2.41 13.50
CA SER A 34 7.31 1.08 14.07
C SER A 34 5.83 0.79 14.32
N ILE A 35 5.32 -0.28 13.70
CA ILE A 35 3.99 -0.83 14.01
C ILE A 35 4.20 -2.03 14.94
N VAL A 36 3.76 -1.88 16.19
CA VAL A 36 3.88 -2.92 17.22
C VAL A 36 2.55 -3.66 17.31
N VAL A 37 2.53 -4.92 16.90
CA VAL A 37 1.37 -5.79 16.98
C VAL A 37 1.53 -6.73 18.18
N THR A 38 0.58 -6.70 19.10
CA THR A 38 0.53 -7.57 20.28
C THR A 38 -0.67 -8.50 20.20
N ASN A 39 -0.44 -9.80 20.36
CA ASN A 39 -1.51 -10.78 20.47
C ASN A 39 -1.92 -10.95 21.94
N GLU A 40 -3.05 -10.35 22.34
CA GLU A 40 -3.64 -10.51 23.68
C GLU A 40 -4.67 -11.65 23.74
N ARG A 41 -4.91 -12.35 22.62
CA ARG A 41 -5.71 -13.57 22.62
C ARG A 41 -5.01 -14.69 23.39
N SER A 42 -5.81 -15.64 23.85
CA SER A 42 -5.36 -16.88 24.50
C SER A 42 -4.83 -17.93 23.51
N THR A 43 -5.05 -17.72 22.21
CA THR A 43 -4.62 -18.59 21.11
C THR A 43 -3.64 -17.87 20.18
N PRO A 44 -2.76 -18.60 19.45
CA PRO A 44 -1.93 -17.99 18.43
C PRO A 44 -2.79 -17.41 17.29
N VAL A 45 -2.19 -16.48 16.56
CA VAL A 45 -2.71 -15.93 15.30
C VAL A 45 -1.61 -15.91 14.25
N TYR A 46 -1.97 -15.78 12.98
CA TYR A 46 -1.04 -15.72 11.86
C TYR A 46 -1.18 -14.39 11.13
N LEU A 47 -0.06 -13.77 10.82
CA LEU A 47 0.00 -12.53 10.05
C LEU A 47 1.23 -12.55 9.12
N THR A 48 1.34 -11.57 8.24
CA THR A 48 2.50 -11.44 7.34
C THR A 48 3.34 -10.22 7.74
N PRO A 49 4.32 -10.37 8.66
CA PRO A 49 5.13 -9.24 9.11
C PRO A 49 6.19 -8.90 8.06
N GLY A 50 5.80 -8.13 7.05
CA GLY A 50 6.68 -7.71 5.95
C GLY A 50 7.16 -8.87 5.09
N GLY A 51 8.32 -8.67 4.44
CA GLY A 51 8.88 -9.63 3.49
C GLY A 51 8.36 -9.40 2.07
N CYS A 52 8.34 -10.48 1.30
CA CYS A 52 7.99 -10.47 -0.11
C CYS A 52 6.48 -10.78 -0.21
N ALA A 53 5.66 -9.82 -0.68
CA ALA A 53 4.20 -9.86 -0.73
C ALA A 53 3.44 -9.99 0.63
N PRO A 54 3.65 -9.12 1.62
CA PRO A 54 2.81 -9.11 2.83
C PRO A 54 1.37 -8.67 2.49
N VAL A 55 0.41 -9.36 3.08
CA VAL A 55 -1.03 -9.17 2.86
C VAL A 55 -1.76 -8.80 4.15
N GLY A 56 -2.90 -8.13 4.00
CA GLY A 56 -3.76 -7.76 5.13
C GLY A 56 -3.34 -6.47 5.85
N TRP A 57 -2.56 -5.60 5.20
CA TRP A 57 -2.11 -4.32 5.75
C TRP A 57 -2.57 -3.16 4.84
N SER A 58 -3.42 -2.28 5.36
CA SER A 58 -3.82 -1.05 4.66
C SER A 58 -3.86 0.17 5.57
N VAL A 59 -3.71 1.34 4.97
CA VAL A 59 -4.02 2.63 5.58
C VAL A 59 -5.04 3.32 4.70
N ASP A 60 -6.16 3.73 5.29
CA ASP A 60 -7.29 4.36 4.58
C ASP A 60 -7.76 3.55 3.35
N GLY A 61 -7.76 2.21 3.47
CA GLY A 61 -8.11 1.28 2.39
C GLY A 61 -7.06 1.15 1.27
N LYS A 62 -5.88 1.79 1.38
CA LYS A 62 -4.74 1.60 0.46
C LYS A 62 -3.73 0.62 1.04
N SER A 63 -3.26 -0.32 0.22
CA SER A 63 -2.25 -1.31 0.62
C SER A 63 -0.94 -0.63 1.01
N MET A 64 -0.28 -1.10 2.08
CA MET A 64 0.98 -0.53 2.55
C MET A 64 2.22 -1.05 1.82
N PHE A 65 2.14 -2.22 1.19
CA PHE A 65 3.34 -2.96 0.79
C PHE A 65 3.33 -3.46 -0.65
N GLU A 66 2.19 -3.49 -1.33
CA GLU A 66 2.15 -3.93 -2.72
C GLU A 66 0.92 -3.42 -3.47
N ALA A 67 1.13 -3.06 -4.74
CA ALA A 67 0.08 -3.04 -5.73
C ALA A 67 -0.04 -4.47 -6.31
N ALA A 68 -1.25 -4.99 -6.53
CA ALA A 68 -1.47 -6.29 -7.18
C ALA A 68 -1.07 -6.32 -8.68
N ILE A 69 -0.35 -5.29 -9.13
CA ILE A 69 0.07 -4.99 -10.50
C ILE A 69 1.53 -4.52 -10.46
N PRO A 70 2.31 -4.71 -11.54
CA PRO A 70 3.70 -4.25 -11.58
C PRO A 70 3.83 -2.76 -11.29
N THR A 71 4.89 -2.35 -10.58
CA THR A 71 5.13 -0.92 -10.33
C THR A 71 5.55 -0.21 -11.60
N CYS A 72 5.25 1.08 -11.72
CA CYS A 72 5.67 1.89 -12.86
C CYS A 72 7.20 1.97 -12.95
N GLU A 73 7.90 1.95 -11.81
CA GLU A 73 9.36 1.84 -11.76
C GLU A 73 9.87 0.49 -12.29
N GLY A 74 9.25 -0.63 -11.93
CA GLY A 74 9.61 -1.94 -12.51
C GLY A 74 9.35 -2.00 -14.02
N LEU A 75 8.23 -1.43 -14.48
CA LEU A 75 7.95 -1.28 -15.92
C LEU A 75 8.97 -0.38 -16.62
N HIS A 76 9.45 0.67 -15.95
CA HIS A 76 10.51 1.56 -16.46
C HIS A 76 11.82 0.80 -16.66
N GLU A 77 12.19 -0.04 -15.70
CA GLU A 77 13.42 -0.84 -15.72
C GLU A 77 13.35 -2.05 -16.65
N GLY A 78 12.17 -2.35 -17.22
CA GLY A 78 11.97 -3.52 -18.07
C GLY A 78 11.82 -4.83 -17.28
N GLU A 79 11.50 -4.72 -15.99
CA GLU A 79 11.23 -5.81 -15.07
C GLU A 79 9.72 -5.87 -14.79
N PRO A 80 8.91 -6.50 -15.68
CA PRO A 80 7.44 -6.51 -15.56
C PRO A 80 6.91 -7.29 -14.36
N GLY A 81 7.80 -7.81 -13.51
CA GLY A 81 7.41 -8.49 -12.28
C GLY A 81 8.51 -8.34 -11.23
N GLY A 82 8.09 -7.97 -10.02
CA GLY A 82 8.89 -8.25 -8.84
C GLY A 82 9.11 -9.77 -8.69
N PRO A 83 10.03 -10.20 -7.80
CA PRO A 83 10.21 -11.62 -7.51
C PRO A 83 8.85 -12.29 -7.25
N ALA A 84 8.58 -13.40 -7.95
CA ALA A 84 7.37 -14.18 -7.73
C ALA A 84 7.45 -14.89 -6.38
N CYS A 85 7.08 -14.18 -5.33
CA CYS A 85 7.01 -14.66 -3.97
C CYS A 85 5.57 -14.56 -3.48
N GLY A 86 5.09 -15.62 -2.83
CA GLY A 86 3.81 -15.60 -2.13
C GLY A 86 3.97 -15.01 -0.73
N PRO A 87 2.86 -14.63 -0.08
CA PRO A 87 2.88 -14.21 1.31
C PRO A 87 3.47 -15.31 2.20
N SER A 88 4.27 -14.92 3.19
CA SER A 88 4.76 -15.81 4.24
C SER A 88 4.07 -15.47 5.55
N PHE A 89 3.33 -16.43 6.09
CA PHE A 89 2.63 -16.28 7.36
C PHE A 89 3.54 -16.65 8.53
N GLN A 90 3.60 -15.76 9.51
CA GLN A 90 4.28 -15.96 10.78
C GLN A 90 3.24 -16.17 11.88
N GLU A 91 3.46 -17.20 12.70
CA GLU A 91 2.72 -17.40 13.94
C GLU A 91 3.14 -16.35 14.99
N LEU A 92 2.14 -15.68 15.57
CA LEU A 92 2.27 -14.82 16.73
C LEU A 92 1.57 -15.48 17.92
N ALA A 93 2.37 -16.07 18.81
CA ALA A 93 1.88 -16.75 20.01
C ALA A 93 1.09 -15.82 20.95
N ALA A 94 0.26 -16.42 21.81
CA ALA A 94 -0.49 -15.70 22.85
C ALA A 94 0.47 -14.89 23.77
N GLY A 95 0.17 -13.61 23.96
CA GLY A 95 0.98 -12.66 24.72
C GLY A 95 2.26 -12.19 24.03
N ALA A 96 2.55 -12.66 22.81
CA ALA A 96 3.73 -12.24 22.07
C ALA A 96 3.48 -10.91 21.33
N SER A 97 4.57 -10.27 20.89
CA SER A 97 4.52 -9.08 20.04
C SER A 97 5.51 -9.16 18.90
N VAL A 98 5.19 -8.51 17.80
CA VAL A 98 6.06 -8.33 16.64
C VAL A 98 6.06 -6.86 16.23
N THR A 99 7.20 -6.39 15.75
CA THR A 99 7.37 -5.02 15.24
C THR A 99 7.58 -5.08 13.74
N VAL A 100 6.79 -4.29 13.00
CA VAL A 100 6.89 -4.11 11.55
C VAL A 100 7.29 -2.67 11.28
N GLU A 101 8.34 -2.48 10.49
CA GLU A 101 8.79 -1.16 10.06
C GLU A 101 8.05 -0.73 8.79
N TRP A 102 7.44 0.44 8.80
CA TRP A 102 6.74 1.01 7.65
C TRP A 102 7.33 2.37 7.27
N HIS A 103 7.71 2.51 6.00
CA HIS A 103 8.37 3.70 5.47
C HIS A 103 7.39 4.78 4.97
N GLY A 104 6.13 4.76 5.43
CA GLY A 104 5.14 5.79 5.13
C GLY A 104 4.58 5.78 3.71
N ARG A 105 4.83 4.74 2.91
CA ARG A 105 4.35 4.64 1.52
C ARG A 105 3.11 3.78 1.40
N LEU A 106 2.22 4.16 0.50
CA LEU A 106 0.96 3.50 0.18
C LEU A 106 0.91 3.19 -1.32
N ALA A 107 0.50 1.99 -1.65
CA ALA A 107 0.28 1.58 -3.03
C ALA A 107 -0.98 2.23 -3.60
N GLU A 108 -0.86 2.76 -4.80
CA GLU A 108 -1.95 3.23 -5.63
C GLU A 108 -1.79 2.74 -7.07
N SER A 109 -2.89 2.76 -7.82
CA SER A 109 -2.91 2.44 -9.24
C SER A 109 -2.95 3.73 -10.03
N VAL A 110 -2.00 3.89 -10.95
CA VAL A 110 -1.92 5.04 -11.85
C VAL A 110 -1.91 4.59 -13.31
N PRO A 111 -2.37 5.44 -14.26
CA PRO A 111 -2.26 5.13 -15.67
C PRO A 111 -0.81 4.95 -16.11
N VAL A 112 -0.55 3.98 -16.98
CA VAL A 112 0.76 3.86 -17.63
C VAL A 112 1.00 5.07 -18.54
N VAL A 113 2.22 5.62 -18.47
CA VAL A 113 2.68 6.68 -19.37
C VAL A 113 3.72 6.06 -20.30
N ASP A 114 3.38 5.94 -21.59
CA ASP A 114 4.19 5.23 -22.60
C ASP A 114 5.66 5.69 -22.65
N SER A 115 5.91 6.99 -22.44
CA SER A 115 7.28 7.54 -22.44
C SER A 115 8.11 7.14 -21.21
N CYS A 116 7.47 6.57 -20.20
CA CYS A 116 8.05 6.28 -18.89
C CYS A 116 8.21 4.78 -18.63
N VAL A 117 7.78 3.92 -19.54
CA VAL A 117 7.93 2.46 -19.45
C VAL A 117 8.85 1.92 -20.53
N ALA A 118 9.45 0.76 -20.29
CA ALA A 118 10.26 0.08 -21.29
C ALA A 118 9.41 -0.21 -22.55
N PRO A 119 9.92 0.11 -23.77
CA PRO A 119 9.15 -0.06 -25.02
C PRO A 119 8.65 -1.48 -25.31
N SER A 120 9.26 -2.50 -24.70
CA SER A 120 8.84 -3.89 -24.83
C SER A 120 7.56 -4.24 -24.06
N ILE A 121 7.09 -3.36 -23.16
CA ILE A 121 6.04 -3.66 -22.17
C ILE A 121 4.85 -2.67 -22.26
N SER A 122 5.01 -1.54 -22.97
CA SER A 122 4.01 -0.46 -23.03
C SER A 122 2.63 -0.89 -23.57
N ALA A 123 2.56 -1.97 -24.35
CA ALA A 123 1.31 -2.49 -24.91
C ALA A 123 0.59 -3.52 -24.00
N GLU A 124 1.21 -3.93 -22.88
CA GLU A 124 0.73 -5.04 -22.06
C GLU A 124 -0.02 -4.59 -20.79
N HIS A 125 0.08 -3.30 -20.41
CA HIS A 125 -0.49 -2.77 -19.17
C HIS A 125 -1.16 -1.40 -19.38
N GLU A 126 -2.43 -1.27 -18.96
CA GLU A 126 -3.14 0.03 -18.95
C GLU A 126 -2.86 0.85 -17.67
N THR A 127 -2.49 0.17 -16.58
CA THR A 127 -2.17 0.78 -15.28
C THR A 127 -0.96 0.09 -14.65
N CYS A 128 -0.27 0.81 -13.77
CA CYS A 128 0.83 0.32 -12.97
C CYS A 128 0.69 0.78 -11.51
N GLY A 129 1.39 0.09 -10.63
CA GLY A 129 1.46 0.43 -9.22
C GLY A 129 2.42 1.61 -9.00
N ARG A 130 2.07 2.50 -8.08
CA ARG A 130 2.95 3.55 -7.58
C ARG A 130 2.90 3.54 -6.05
N LEU A 131 4.06 3.67 -5.40
CA LEU A 131 4.16 3.86 -3.96
C LEU A 131 4.21 5.36 -3.65
N ALA A 132 3.11 5.92 -3.14
CA ALA A 132 3.02 7.32 -2.77
C ALA A 132 3.19 7.52 -1.27
N LEU A 133 3.84 8.61 -0.84
CA LEU A 133 3.92 8.94 0.58
C LEU A 133 2.52 9.26 1.14
N ALA A 134 2.21 8.70 2.31
CA ALA A 134 1.05 9.10 3.09
C ALA A 134 1.22 10.56 3.54
N GLY A 135 0.16 11.36 3.39
CA GLY A 135 0.17 12.76 3.80
C GLY A 135 0.20 12.92 5.32
N ASP A 136 0.47 14.12 5.81
CA ASP A 136 0.29 14.45 7.22
C ASP A 136 -1.20 14.43 7.60
N GLY A 137 -1.50 14.11 8.87
CA GLY A 137 -2.86 14.20 9.40
C GLY A 137 -3.39 12.88 9.94
N ALA A 138 -4.72 12.77 10.03
CA ALA A 138 -5.41 11.63 10.62
C ALA A 138 -5.59 10.51 9.60
N HIS A 139 -5.29 9.28 10.03
CA HIS A 139 -5.34 8.07 9.22
C HIS A 139 -5.91 6.90 10.03
N GLU A 140 -6.32 5.84 9.34
CA GLU A 140 -6.73 4.58 9.95
C GLU A 140 -5.92 3.41 9.38
N LEU A 141 -5.18 2.73 10.25
CA LEU A 141 -4.49 1.48 9.94
C LEU A 141 -5.50 0.33 10.06
N GLU A 142 -5.53 -0.55 9.06
CA GLU A 142 -6.31 -1.77 9.06
C GLU A 142 -5.38 -2.97 8.95
N LEU A 143 -5.52 -3.90 9.90
CA LEU A 143 -4.77 -5.16 9.94
C LEU A 143 -5.72 -6.35 9.89
N THR A 144 -5.49 -7.28 8.96
CA THR A 144 -6.13 -8.60 8.94
C THR A 144 -5.17 -9.66 9.47
N VAL A 145 -5.62 -10.44 10.46
CA VAL A 145 -4.91 -11.60 10.98
C VAL A 145 -5.78 -12.85 10.83
N TYR A 146 -5.14 -14.01 10.90
CA TYR A 146 -5.74 -15.30 10.58
C TYR A 146 -5.66 -16.22 11.79
N LEU A 147 -6.70 -17.01 12.04
CA LEU A 147 -6.74 -17.92 13.19
C LEU A 147 -6.10 -19.27 12.89
N GLU A 148 -6.00 -19.61 11.62
CA GLU A 148 -5.54 -20.93 11.16
C GLU A 148 -4.50 -20.75 10.04
N LEU A 149 -3.63 -21.75 9.91
CA LEU A 149 -2.69 -21.87 8.80
C LEU A 149 -2.99 -23.20 8.09
N ASP A 150 -3.24 -23.15 6.79
CA ASP A 150 -3.36 -24.35 5.98
C ASP A 150 -1.97 -24.99 5.82
N GLU A 151 -1.78 -26.19 6.38
CA GLU A 151 -0.47 -26.86 6.39
C GLU A 151 0.02 -27.31 5.00
N GLU A 152 -0.89 -27.44 4.01
CA GLU A 152 -0.52 -27.88 2.66
C GLU A 152 -0.04 -26.71 1.80
N THR A 153 -0.69 -25.56 1.96
CA THR A 153 -0.46 -24.36 1.13
C THR A 153 0.33 -23.27 1.85
N GLU A 154 0.50 -23.38 3.16
CA GLU A 154 1.10 -22.36 4.03
C GLU A 154 0.36 -21.01 3.99
N ILE A 155 -0.93 -21.03 3.66
CA ILE A 155 -1.78 -19.84 3.57
C ILE A 155 -2.61 -19.67 4.86
N GLY A 156 -2.66 -18.45 5.38
CA GLY A 156 -3.55 -18.09 6.49
C GLY A 156 -5.02 -18.24 6.09
N THR A 157 -5.79 -18.95 6.91
CA THR A 157 -7.23 -19.17 6.74
C THR A 157 -7.99 -18.67 7.97
N SER A 158 -9.32 -18.60 7.87
CA SER A 158 -10.18 -18.12 8.96
C SER A 158 -9.78 -16.70 9.42
N PRO A 159 -9.88 -15.68 8.52
CA PRO A 159 -9.51 -14.31 8.87
C PRO A 159 -10.44 -13.74 9.95
N LEU A 160 -9.87 -13.03 10.91
CA LEU A 160 -10.62 -12.13 11.77
C LEU A 160 -11.07 -10.90 10.95
N PRO A 161 -12.14 -10.20 11.35
CA PRO A 161 -12.43 -8.86 10.87
C PRO A 161 -11.21 -7.95 11.01
N ALA A 162 -11.07 -7.03 10.07
CA ALA A 162 -9.97 -6.09 10.07
C ALA A 162 -9.96 -5.29 11.38
N ILE A 163 -8.80 -5.26 12.03
CA ILE A 163 -8.54 -4.47 13.23
C ILE A 163 -8.19 -3.06 12.76
N ALA A 164 -9.05 -2.10 13.08
CA ALA A 164 -8.90 -0.70 12.71
C ALA A 164 -8.29 0.12 13.87
N VAL A 165 -7.16 0.78 13.61
CA VAL A 165 -6.44 1.60 14.59
C VAL A 165 -6.26 3.02 14.04
N PRO A 166 -6.92 4.03 14.63
CA PRO A 166 -6.71 5.42 14.23
C PRO A 166 -5.33 5.90 14.71
N PHE A 167 -4.65 6.67 13.85
CA PHE A 167 -3.37 7.31 14.18
C PHE A 167 -3.25 8.68 13.50
N THR A 168 -2.17 9.40 13.79
CA THR A 168 -1.90 10.72 13.19
C THR A 168 -0.44 10.82 12.78
N LEU A 169 -0.20 11.21 11.53
CA LEU A 169 1.14 11.49 11.01
C LEU A 169 1.53 12.95 11.27
N PRO A 170 2.82 13.22 11.60
CA PRO A 170 3.89 12.25 11.82
C PRO A 170 3.76 11.53 13.18
N THR A 171 4.09 10.24 13.22
CA THR A 171 4.23 9.44 14.45
C THR A 171 5.47 8.57 14.36
N GLU A 172 6.09 8.24 15.49
CA GLU A 172 7.19 7.28 15.55
C GLU A 172 6.69 5.84 15.62
N SER A 173 5.48 5.63 16.16
CA SER A 173 4.93 4.29 16.33
C SER A 173 3.40 4.23 16.29
N ILE A 174 2.90 3.04 15.94
CA ILE A 174 1.48 2.65 15.99
C ILE A 174 1.39 1.36 16.80
N THR A 175 0.46 1.29 17.75
CA THR A 175 0.22 0.07 18.54
C THR A 175 -1.07 -0.59 18.09
N VAL A 176 -1.00 -1.89 17.81
CA VAL A 176 -2.14 -2.73 17.43
C VAL A 176 -2.27 -3.85 18.45
N THR A 177 -3.45 -3.99 19.03
CA THR A 177 -3.77 -5.07 19.97
C THR A 177 -4.79 -6.00 19.35
N ILE A 178 -4.47 -7.29 19.29
CA ILE A 178 -5.36 -8.34 18.81
C ILE A 178 -6.03 -8.97 20.04
N SER A 179 -7.35 -8.86 20.14
CA SER A 179 -8.14 -9.25 21.31
C SER A 179 -9.10 -10.39 20.98
N GLU A 180 -9.65 -11.04 22.01
CA GLU A 180 -10.67 -12.09 21.84
C GLU A 180 -12.02 -11.54 21.35
N GLU A 181 -12.28 -10.25 21.62
CA GLU A 181 -13.53 -9.54 21.31
C GLU A 181 -13.55 -8.93 19.91
N ASP A 182 -12.45 -9.04 19.15
CA ASP A 182 -12.46 -8.67 17.73
C ASP A 182 -13.47 -9.60 17.02
N PRO A 183 -14.55 -9.04 16.41
CA PRO A 183 -15.80 -9.75 16.10
C PRO A 183 -15.72 -10.84 15.03
#